data_AF-A0A927RPE9-F1
#
_entry.id   AF-A0A927RPE9-F1
#
_cell.length_a   1.000
_cell.length_b   1.000
_cell.length_c   1.000
_cell.angle_alpha   90.00
_cell.angle_beta   90.00
_cell.angle_gamma   90.00
#
_symmetry.space_group_name_H-M   'P 1'
#
loop_
_entity.id
_entity.type
_entity.pdbx_description
1 polymer ?
#
loop_
_entity_poly.entity_id
_entity_poly.type
_entity_poly.pdbx_seq_one_letter_code
_entity_poly.pdbx_strand_id
1 'polypeptide(L)'
;MTWQPSIGAQLGALLRDMPGLGADRADFAAWLLRKADLLTRISEEDPDPQMQIQARGLAEVARRQARRLAHMATNTTDPADTGSDTEPRSSDAGGGEG
;
A
#
# COMPACT_ATOMS: atom_id res chain seq x y z
N MET A 1 4.53 -8.05 35.64
CA MET A 1 3.70 -8.87 34.73
C MET A 1 3.03 -7.93 33.75
N THR A 2 3.49 -7.87 32.49
CA THR A 2 2.85 -7.06 31.44
C THR A 2 1.65 -7.82 30.90
N TRP A 3 0.45 -7.35 31.22
CA TRP A 3 -0.78 -7.83 30.57
C TRP A 3 -0.72 -7.49 29.09
N GLN A 4 -0.59 -8.51 28.22
CA GLN A 4 -0.78 -8.31 26.80
C GLN A 4 -2.29 -8.33 26.50
N PRO A 5 -2.82 -7.33 25.78
CA PRO A 5 -4.22 -7.32 25.36
C PRO A 5 -4.48 -8.51 24.43
N SER A 6 -5.68 -9.10 24.52
CA SER A 6 -6.08 -10.19 23.61
C SER A 6 -6.06 -9.72 22.15
N ILE A 7 -5.92 -10.67 21.21
CA ILE A 7 -5.97 -10.38 19.77
C ILE A 7 -7.24 -9.61 19.40
N GLY A 8 -8.40 -10.01 19.95
CA GLY A 8 -9.66 -9.32 19.69
C GLY A 8 -9.65 -7.86 20.16
N ALA A 9 -9.04 -7.57 21.32
CA ALA A 9 -8.87 -6.20 21.80
C ALA A 9 -7.90 -5.40 20.92
N GLN A 10 -6.81 -6.02 20.46
CA GLN A 10 -5.87 -5.41 19.52
C GLN A 10 -6.54 -5.09 18.18
N LEU A 11 -7.39 -5.98 17.67
CA LEU A 11 -8.15 -5.76 16.43
C LEU A 11 -9.17 -4.63 16.58
N GLY A 12 -9.90 -4.60 17.71
CA GLY A 12 -10.84 -3.53 18.01
C GLY A 12 -10.16 -2.16 18.11
N ALA A 13 -8.99 -2.09 18.75
CA ALA A 13 -8.19 -0.87 18.81
C ALA A 13 -7.70 -0.44 17.42
N LEU A 14 -7.19 -1.39 16.62
CA LEU A 14 -6.72 -1.12 15.26
C LEU A 14 -7.82 -0.55 14.35
N LEU A 15 -9.04 -1.10 14.42
CA LEU A 15 -10.17 -0.63 13.63
C LEU A 15 -10.64 0.76 14.07
N ARG A 16 -10.56 1.07 15.38
CA ARG A 16 -10.87 2.40 15.90
C ARG A 16 -9.84 3.44 15.45
N ASP A 17 -8.58 3.04 15.36
CA ASP A 17 -7.47 3.88 14.90
C ASP A 17 -7.34 3.92 13.36
N MET A 18 -8.35 3.45 12.63
CA MET A 18 -8.34 3.49 11.17
C MET A 18 -8.31 4.95 10.71
N PRO A 19 -7.31 5.36 9.89
CA PRO A 19 -7.27 6.71 9.37
C PRO A 19 -8.49 6.98 8.47
N GLY A 20 -9.04 8.19 8.57
CA GLY A 20 -10.19 8.61 7.76
C GLY A 20 -9.86 8.77 6.27
N LEU A 21 -10.89 8.99 5.45
CA LEU A 21 -10.79 9.10 3.98
C LEU A 21 -9.92 10.26 3.45
N GLY A 22 -9.43 11.15 4.32
CA GLY A 22 -8.50 12.24 3.98
C GLY A 22 -7.16 12.17 4.70
N ALA A 23 -6.85 11.06 5.38
CA ALA A 23 -5.57 10.88 6.05
C ALA A 23 -4.42 10.84 5.05
N ASP A 24 -3.24 11.30 5.48
CA ASP A 24 -2.04 11.23 4.64
C ASP A 24 -1.72 9.77 4.29
N ARG A 25 -1.17 9.58 3.09
CA ARG A 25 -0.77 8.28 2.54
C ARG A 25 0.27 7.62 3.45
N ALA A 26 1.13 8.38 4.12
CA ALA A 26 2.10 7.87 5.09
C ALA A 26 1.42 7.26 6.33
N ASP A 27 0.43 7.96 6.90
CA ASP A 27 -0.34 7.47 8.06
C ASP A 27 -1.15 6.22 7.71
N PHE A 28 -1.76 6.22 6.52
CA PHE A 28 -2.49 5.05 6.02
C PHE A 28 -1.57 3.85 5.77
N ALA A 29 -0.37 4.08 5.22
CA ALA A 29 0.64 3.04 5.06
C ALA A 29 1.09 2.47 6.41
N ALA A 30 1.34 3.32 7.40
CA ALA A 30 1.72 2.88 8.75
C ALA A 30 0.61 2.06 9.42
N TRP A 31 -0.65 2.46 9.26
CA TRP A 31 -1.79 1.68 9.75
C TRP A 31 -1.90 0.30 9.09
N LEU A 32 -1.70 0.22 7.76
CA LEU A 32 -1.70 -1.06 7.04
C LEU A 32 -0.58 -2.00 7.51
N LEU A 33 0.59 -1.47 7.89
CA LEU A 33 1.67 -2.28 8.46
C LEU A 33 1.27 -2.87 9.81
N ARG A 34 0.70 -2.06 10.71
CA ARG A 34 0.17 -2.54 12.01
C ARG A 34 -0.90 -3.63 11.82
N LYS A 35 -1.77 -3.45 10.81
CA LYS A 35 -2.76 -4.46 10.42
C LYS A 35 -2.11 -5.76 9.97
N ALA A 36 -1.08 -5.69 9.13
CA ALA A 36 -0.36 -6.87 8.65
C ALA A 36 0.33 -7.65 9.79
N ASP A 37 0.90 -6.94 10.76
CA ASP A 37 1.57 -7.56 11.89
C ASP A 37 0.57 -8.29 12.80
N LEU A 38 -0.59 -7.67 13.05
CA LEU A 38 -1.66 -8.32 13.80
C LEU A 38 -2.18 -9.58 13.08
N LEU A 39 -2.39 -9.51 11.76
CA LEU A 39 -2.82 -10.66 10.96
C LEU A 39 -1.77 -11.77 10.92
N THR A 40 -0.48 -11.43 10.97
CA THR A 40 0.60 -12.42 11.06
C THR A 40 0.54 -13.17 12.39
N ARG A 41 0.34 -12.46 13.51
CA ARG A 41 0.16 -13.10 14.82
C ARG A 41 -1.08 -13.98 14.87
N ILE A 42 -2.20 -13.52 14.30
CA ILE A 42 -3.40 -14.35 14.15
C ILE A 42 -3.08 -15.64 13.39
N SER A 43 -2.30 -15.55 12.30
CA SER A 43 -1.91 -16.74 11.55
C SER A 43 -0.99 -17.71 12.30
N GLU A 44 -0.29 -17.24 13.33
CA GLU A 44 0.61 -18.07 14.15
C GLU A 44 -0.10 -18.68 15.36
N GLU A 45 -1.13 -18.00 15.88
CA GLU A 45 -1.86 -18.40 17.08
C GLU A 45 -3.15 -19.20 16.80
N ASP A 46 -3.71 -19.11 15.58
CA ASP A 46 -4.96 -19.78 15.25
C ASP A 46 -4.76 -21.29 14.97
N PRO A 47 -5.52 -22.20 15.60
CA PRO A 47 -5.38 -23.63 15.39
C PRO A 47 -5.95 -24.13 14.05
N ASP A 48 -6.77 -23.35 13.34
CA ASP A 48 -7.34 -23.74 12.04
C ASP A 48 -6.37 -23.41 10.89
N PRO A 49 -5.83 -24.41 10.16
CA PRO A 49 -4.94 -24.17 9.03
C PRO A 49 -5.51 -23.27 7.94
N GLN A 50 -6.84 -23.28 7.72
CA GLN A 50 -7.47 -22.37 6.77
C GLN A 50 -7.36 -20.93 7.23
N MET A 51 -7.63 -20.67 8.52
CA MET A 51 -7.48 -19.35 9.11
C MET A 51 -6.03 -18.87 9.07
N GLN A 52 -5.06 -19.75 9.31
CA GLN A 52 -3.64 -19.42 9.18
C GLN A 52 -3.29 -18.92 7.77
N ILE A 53 -3.72 -19.66 6.74
CA ILE A 53 -3.48 -19.32 5.32
C ILE A 53 -4.15 -17.99 4.97
N GLN A 54 -5.42 -17.81 5.36
CA GLN A 54 -6.18 -16.60 5.06
C GLN A 54 -5.56 -15.37 5.74
N ALA A 55 -5.25 -15.47 7.04
CA ALA A 55 -4.65 -14.38 7.80
C ALA A 55 -3.27 -13.99 7.24
N ARG A 56 -2.43 -14.98 6.88
CA ARG A 56 -1.15 -14.74 6.22
C ARG A 56 -1.32 -14.04 4.86
N GLY A 57 -2.25 -14.51 4.03
CA GLY A 57 -2.54 -13.89 2.73
C GLY A 57 -3.00 -12.43 2.87
N LEU A 58 -3.86 -12.14 3.84
CA LEU A 58 -4.31 -10.79 4.14
C LEU A 58 -3.17 -9.91 4.66
N ALA A 59 -2.27 -10.44 5.50
CA ALA A 59 -1.09 -9.72 5.96
C ALA A 59 -0.18 -9.32 4.79
N GLU A 60 0.03 -10.21 3.82
CA GLU A 60 0.82 -9.90 2.61
C GLU A 60 0.17 -8.83 1.74
N VAL A 61 -1.15 -8.88 1.55
CA VAL A 61 -1.90 -7.83 0.83
C VAL A 61 -1.72 -6.48 1.51
N ALA A 62 -1.88 -6.41 2.83
CA ALA A 62 -1.71 -5.19 3.59
C ALA A 62 -0.27 -4.63 3.46
N ARG A 63 0.77 -5.48 3.55
CA ARG A 63 2.16 -5.07 3.32
C ARG A 63 2.42 -4.56 1.91
N ARG A 64 1.80 -5.17 0.88
CA ARG A 64 1.91 -4.69 -0.51
C ARG A 64 1.26 -3.32 -0.68
N GLN A 65 0.07 -3.13 -0.11
CA GLN A 65 -0.62 -1.84 -0.15
C GLN A 65 0.14 -0.75 0.60
N ALA A 66 0.66 -1.05 1.79
CA ALA A 66 1.48 -0.12 2.58
C ALA A 66 2.71 0.35 1.79
N ARG A 67 3.45 -0.59 1.17
CA ARG A 67 4.63 -0.26 0.35
C ARG A 67 4.26 0.61 -0.85
N ARG A 68 3.14 0.32 -1.52
CA ARG A 68 2.67 1.12 -2.65
C ARG A 68 2.33 2.55 -2.23
N LEU A 69 1.64 2.72 -1.10
CA LEU A 69 1.30 4.03 -0.55
C LEU A 69 2.53 4.81 -0.10
N ALA A 70 3.48 4.16 0.57
CA ALA A 70 4.74 4.78 0.95
C ALA A 70 5.53 5.26 -0.29
N HIS A 71 5.59 4.45 -1.34
CA HIS A 71 6.25 4.84 -2.60
C HIS A 71 5.54 6.02 -3.30
N MET A 72 4.21 6.04 -3.28
CA MET A 72 3.45 7.18 -3.81
C MET A 72 3.65 8.45 -2.97
N ALA A 73 3.78 8.33 -1.65
CA ALA A 73 4.08 9.45 -0.77
C ALA A 73 5.47 10.04 -1.04
N THR A 74 6.48 9.20 -1.28
CA THR A 74 7.83 9.66 -1.61
C THR A 74 7.90 10.31 -2.99
N ASN A 75 7.22 9.75 -3.99
CA ASN A 75 7.29 10.27 -5.38
C ASN A 75 6.40 11.49 -5.64
N THR A 76 5.45 11.83 -4.75
CA THR A 76 4.63 13.06 -4.89
C THR A 76 5.44 14.32 -4.57
N THR A 77 6.67 14.18 -4.05
CA THR A 77 7.57 15.32 -3.76
C THR A 77 8.39 15.76 -5.00
N ASP A 78 8.14 15.21 -6.19
CA ASP A 78 8.80 15.65 -7.42
C ASP A 78 7.88 16.56 -8.26
N PRO A 79 7.99 17.90 -8.16
CA PRO A 79 7.31 18.82 -9.06
C PRO A 79 8.00 18.96 -10.43
N ALA A 80 8.95 18.08 -10.82
CA ALA A 80 9.72 18.21 -12.06
C ALA A 80 9.36 17.17 -13.14
N ASP A 81 8.08 17.08 -13.51
CA ASP A 81 7.69 16.58 -14.84
C ASP A 81 6.67 17.51 -15.51
N THR A 82 7.04 18.80 -15.53
CA THR A 82 6.42 19.80 -16.41
C THR A 82 7.40 20.12 -17.54
N GLY A 83 7.19 19.50 -18.70
CA GLY A 83 7.85 19.81 -19.97
C GLY A 83 8.94 18.79 -20.34
N SER A 84 8.92 18.13 -21.49
CA SER A 84 8.67 18.75 -22.79
C SER A 84 8.00 17.81 -23.80
N ASP A 85 6.87 18.28 -24.29
CA ASP A 85 6.54 18.41 -25.71
C ASP A 85 7.77 18.28 -26.63
N THR A 86 7.84 17.22 -27.43
CA THR A 86 8.25 17.31 -28.84
C THR A 86 7.78 16.06 -29.58
N GLU A 87 6.60 16.12 -30.19
CA GLU A 87 6.28 15.22 -31.31
C GLU A 87 7.26 15.51 -32.48
N PRO A 88 7.97 14.51 -33.03
CA PRO A 88 8.51 14.66 -34.37
C PRO A 88 7.38 14.40 -35.37
N ARG A 89 6.66 15.47 -35.72
CA ARG A 89 5.82 15.50 -36.91
C ARG A 89 6.74 15.63 -38.13
N SER A 90 7.31 14.51 -38.57
CA SER A 90 8.06 14.47 -39.84
C SER A 90 7.07 14.33 -40.99
N SER A 91 6.98 15.42 -41.72
CA SER A 91 6.11 15.69 -42.86
C SER A 91 6.26 14.68 -44.00
N ASP A 92 5.10 14.37 -44.57
CA ASP A 92 4.92 13.97 -45.96
C ASP A 92 5.45 15.09 -46.88
N ALA A 93 6.38 14.78 -47.78
CA ALA A 93 6.77 15.62 -48.90
C ALA A 93 7.42 14.79 -50.03
N GLY A 94 6.59 14.37 -50.98
CA GLY A 94 6.77 14.63 -52.41
C GLY A 94 8.03 14.13 -53.14
N GLY A 95 7.81 13.14 -54.01
CA GLY A 95 8.09 13.16 -55.47
C GLY A 95 9.42 13.71 -56.02
N GLY A 96 10.05 12.93 -56.91
CA GLY A 96 11.04 13.47 -57.85
C GLY A 96 11.81 12.38 -58.58
N GLU A 97 11.49 12.19 -59.85
CA GLU A 97 12.11 11.29 -60.83
C GLU A 97 13.55 11.71 -61.18
N GLY A 98 14.36 10.74 -61.62
CA GLY A 98 15.69 10.93 -62.21
C GLY A 98 16.29 9.62 -62.68
#